data_AF-A0A1I7AGD2-F1
#
_entry.id   AF-A0A1I7AGD2-F1
#
_cell.length_a   1.000
_cell.length_b   1.000
_cell.length_c   1.000
_cell.angle_alpha   90.00
_cell.angle_beta   90.00
_cell.angle_gamma   90.00
#
_symmetry.space_group_name_H-M   'P 1'
#
loop_
_entity.id
_entity.type
_entity.pdbx_description
1 polymer ?
#
loop_
_entity_poly.entity_id
_entity_poly.type
_entity_poly.pdbx_seq_one_letter_code
_entity_poly.pdbx_strand_id
1 'polypeptide(L)'
;MSETVNTLEQADAPSKETRALALKSLEALLGIARKNVKQRVLKDGRIASALMEQEQRATHGLAWLATYVEALKQLNAYGERLATEGTFGEVESLILRIGFAEYTAQVFGGLPMSQGEILRLSDLGISRQEANSHHTDAVEAVIADGSQPALRTRLAELMQHAEGKSTIGATGLDETYEQIREEMRKFAEAKVTPFAHEWHLKNEYIPLEIISEMAEMGVFGLTIPEEFGGMGLGKESMCVVSEELSRAYIGVGSLGTRSEIAAELILGGGTEDQKAKWLPRIASGETLPTAVFTEPNTGSDLASLKTRAVKEGDTWKVYGNKTWITHPVRADIMTLLTRTKPEEPGYKGLSMFIAEKPRGSDEEPFPAEGMSGGEIEVLGYRGMKEYEIAFDGFEVKDENLLGQVEGQGFKQLMQTFESARIQTAARAIGVAQCALDLGLRYAQERIQFGKSLINFPRVSDKLAIIACETMIARQLTYFSAWEKDSGRRCDLEAGMAKLLGARVAWAAADNALQIHGGNGFAQEYPISRVLCDARILSIFEGAAEIQAQVIARRLLDETEL
;
A
#
# COMPACT_ATOMS: atom_id res chain seq x y z
N MET A 1 -30.20 -4.64 35.15
CA MET A 1 -30.08 -4.52 33.68
C MET A 1 -29.11 -5.59 33.19
N SER A 2 -29.44 -6.87 33.38
CA SER A 2 -28.53 -8.01 33.16
C SER A 2 -29.20 -9.18 32.42
N GLU A 3 -30.15 -8.90 31.51
CA GLU A 3 -30.88 -9.95 30.78
C GLU A 3 -30.82 -9.82 29.25
N THR A 4 -30.13 -8.83 28.68
CA THR A 4 -30.06 -8.65 27.22
C THR A 4 -28.77 -9.15 26.54
N VAL A 5 -27.78 -9.64 27.29
CA VAL A 5 -26.48 -10.02 26.71
C VAL A 5 -26.47 -11.41 26.06
N ASN A 6 -27.48 -12.25 26.30
CA ASN A 6 -27.50 -13.66 25.86
C ASN A 6 -28.27 -13.94 24.56
N THR A 7 -28.59 -12.91 23.75
CA THR A 7 -29.44 -13.08 22.54
C THR A 7 -28.69 -12.99 21.21
N LEU A 8 -27.40 -12.68 21.20
CA LEU A 8 -26.59 -12.69 19.97
C LEU A 8 -25.99 -14.07 19.63
N GLU A 9 -26.08 -15.05 20.53
CA GLU A 9 -25.61 -16.43 20.30
C GLU A 9 -26.55 -17.29 19.43
N GLN A 10 -27.71 -16.79 18.97
CA GLN A 10 -28.70 -17.60 18.24
C GLN A 10 -29.47 -16.90 17.09
N ALA A 11 -29.02 -15.74 16.60
CA ALA A 11 -29.47 -15.28 15.29
C ALA A 11 -28.55 -15.91 14.23
N ASP A 12 -29.10 -16.74 13.34
CA ASP A 12 -28.39 -17.48 12.28
C ASP A 12 -27.47 -16.55 11.47
N ALA A 13 -26.21 -16.42 11.89
CA ALA A 13 -25.19 -15.78 11.08
C ALA A 13 -25.15 -16.51 9.73
N PRO A 14 -25.08 -15.79 8.59
CA PRO A 14 -25.10 -16.40 7.28
C PRO A 14 -24.02 -17.47 7.25
N SER A 15 -24.43 -18.69 6.89
CA SER A 15 -23.54 -19.83 6.90
C SER A 15 -22.37 -19.58 5.95
N LYS A 16 -21.30 -20.38 6.10
CA LYS A 16 -20.22 -20.44 5.11
C LYS A 16 -20.77 -20.60 3.68
N GLU A 17 -21.81 -21.41 3.54
CA GLU A 17 -22.50 -21.62 2.26
C GLU A 17 -23.19 -20.35 1.75
N THR A 18 -23.91 -19.61 2.61
CA THR A 18 -24.56 -18.34 2.22
C THR A 18 -23.54 -17.31 1.71
N ARG A 19 -22.39 -17.16 2.39
CA ARG A 19 -21.32 -16.26 1.92
C ARG A 19 -20.73 -16.69 0.59
N ALA A 20 -20.48 -17.99 0.41
CA ALA A 20 -19.97 -18.53 -0.85
C ALA A 20 -20.96 -18.30 -2.02
N LEU A 21 -22.26 -18.45 -1.78
CA LEU A 21 -23.31 -18.17 -2.77
C LEU A 21 -23.42 -16.68 -3.11
N ALA A 22 -23.32 -15.79 -2.12
CA ALA A 22 -23.28 -14.35 -2.36
C ALA A 22 -22.06 -13.97 -3.22
N LEU A 23 -20.88 -14.48 -2.86
CA LEU A 23 -19.63 -14.26 -3.58
C LEU A 23 -19.71 -14.74 -5.04
N LYS A 24 -20.26 -15.93 -5.28
CA LYS A 24 -20.50 -16.44 -6.64
C LYS A 24 -21.38 -15.49 -7.46
N SER A 25 -22.35 -14.82 -6.84
CA SER A 25 -23.16 -13.82 -7.52
C SER A 25 -22.36 -12.57 -7.92
N LEU A 26 -21.47 -12.11 -7.02
CA LEU A 26 -20.58 -10.97 -7.29
C LEU A 26 -19.55 -11.30 -8.39
N GLU A 27 -19.01 -12.51 -8.41
CA GLU A 27 -18.12 -12.99 -9.47
C GLU A 27 -18.84 -13.02 -10.83
N ALA A 28 -20.10 -13.46 -10.87
CA ALA A 28 -20.90 -13.43 -12.07
C ALA A 28 -21.12 -11.99 -12.58
N LEU A 29 -21.42 -11.05 -11.67
CA LEU A 29 -21.51 -9.62 -12.00
C LEU A 29 -20.19 -9.07 -12.54
N LEU A 30 -19.06 -9.42 -11.94
CA LEU A 30 -17.73 -9.03 -12.43
C LEU A 30 -17.47 -9.56 -13.84
N GLY A 31 -17.84 -10.82 -14.12
CA GLY A 31 -17.76 -11.41 -15.45
C GLY A 31 -18.59 -10.64 -16.50
N ILE A 32 -19.81 -10.24 -16.14
CA ILE A 32 -20.68 -9.42 -16.99
C ILE A 32 -20.07 -8.02 -17.21
N ALA A 33 -19.65 -7.35 -16.13
CA ALA A 33 -19.02 -6.04 -16.20
C ALA A 33 -17.79 -6.06 -17.12
N ARG A 34 -16.90 -7.04 -16.94
CA ARG A 34 -15.72 -7.23 -17.78
C ARG A 34 -16.10 -7.38 -19.25
N LYS A 35 -17.07 -8.23 -19.57
CA LYS A 35 -17.55 -8.43 -20.94
C LYS A 35 -18.08 -7.12 -21.53
N ASN A 36 -18.92 -6.40 -20.80
CA ASN A 36 -19.54 -5.16 -21.26
C ASN A 36 -18.50 -4.06 -21.48
N VAL A 37 -17.60 -3.84 -20.52
CA VAL A 37 -16.52 -2.85 -20.64
C VAL A 37 -15.58 -3.22 -21.78
N LYS A 38 -15.22 -4.50 -21.95
CA LYS A 38 -14.39 -4.98 -23.07
C LYS A 38 -14.99 -4.62 -24.42
N GLN A 39 -16.30 -4.79 -24.60
CA GLN A 39 -16.96 -4.42 -25.87
C GLN A 39 -16.88 -2.92 -26.17
N ARG A 40 -16.85 -2.05 -25.15
CA ARG A 40 -16.75 -0.60 -25.35
C ARG A 40 -15.36 -0.13 -25.74
N VAL A 41 -14.32 -0.88 -25.37
CA VAL A 41 -12.92 -0.50 -25.59
C VAL A 41 -12.21 -1.34 -26.65
N LEU A 42 -12.92 -2.28 -27.28
CA LEU A 42 -12.42 -3.06 -28.40
C LEU A 42 -12.51 -2.27 -29.71
N LYS A 43 -11.40 -2.21 -30.43
CA LYS A 43 -11.33 -1.74 -31.82
C LYS A 43 -10.47 -2.71 -32.62
N ASP A 44 -10.98 -3.20 -33.73
CA ASP A 44 -10.27 -4.15 -34.61
C ASP A 44 -9.74 -5.39 -33.87
N GLY A 45 -10.52 -5.89 -32.90
CA GLY A 45 -10.17 -7.08 -32.09
C GLY A 45 -9.11 -6.85 -31.02
N ARG A 46 -8.69 -5.60 -30.76
CA ARG A 46 -7.69 -5.24 -29.74
C ARG A 46 -8.22 -4.17 -28.80
N ILE A 47 -7.73 -4.16 -27.56
CA ILE A 47 -8.04 -3.10 -26.59
C ILE A 47 -7.35 -1.80 -27.04
N ALA A 48 -8.16 -0.79 -27.38
CA ALA A 48 -7.67 0.49 -27.88
C ALA A 48 -7.51 1.51 -26.73
N SER A 49 -6.30 2.05 -26.56
CA SER A 49 -6.00 3.01 -25.49
C SER A 49 -6.89 4.26 -25.53
N ALA A 50 -7.17 4.80 -26.73
CA ALA A 50 -8.05 5.96 -26.89
C ALA A 50 -9.50 5.69 -26.42
N LEU A 51 -10.00 4.46 -26.61
CA LEU A 51 -11.33 4.08 -26.11
C LEU A 51 -11.31 3.83 -24.60
N MET A 52 -10.22 3.29 -24.05
CA MET A 52 -10.06 3.19 -22.60
C MET A 52 -10.03 4.57 -21.94
N GLU A 53 -9.40 5.56 -22.57
CA GLU A 53 -9.42 6.95 -22.10
C GLU A 53 -10.82 7.56 -22.15
N GLN A 54 -11.56 7.34 -23.25
CA GLN A 54 -12.96 7.78 -23.35
C GLN A 54 -13.87 7.09 -22.31
N GLU A 55 -13.66 5.79 -22.07
CA GLU A 55 -14.42 4.96 -21.13
C GLU A 55 -13.72 4.84 -19.77
N GLN A 56 -12.92 5.85 -19.39
CA GLN A 56 -12.06 5.76 -18.20
C GLN A 56 -12.86 5.45 -16.93
N ARG A 57 -14.03 6.07 -16.76
CA ARG A 57 -14.94 5.75 -15.65
C ARG A 57 -15.32 4.27 -15.59
N ALA A 58 -15.66 3.68 -16.74
CA ALA A 58 -16.09 2.28 -16.80
C ALA A 58 -14.91 1.32 -16.61
N THR A 59 -13.74 1.65 -17.17
CA THR A 59 -12.53 0.84 -17.00
C THR A 59 -11.99 0.90 -15.57
N HIS A 60 -11.93 2.07 -14.95
CA HIS A 60 -11.54 2.22 -13.54
C HIS A 60 -12.58 1.61 -12.62
N GLY A 61 -13.86 1.77 -12.96
CA GLY A 61 -14.95 1.09 -12.28
C GLY A 61 -14.80 -0.43 -12.27
N LEU A 62 -14.41 -1.03 -13.39
CA LEU A 62 -14.13 -2.46 -13.47
C LEU A 62 -12.99 -2.87 -12.52
N ALA A 63 -11.93 -2.07 -12.42
CA ALA A 63 -10.82 -2.32 -11.49
C ALA A 63 -11.27 -2.29 -10.02
N TRP A 64 -12.12 -1.33 -9.65
CA TRP A 64 -12.66 -1.23 -8.29
C TRP A 64 -13.65 -2.35 -7.96
N LEU A 65 -14.53 -2.72 -8.89
CA LEU A 65 -15.41 -3.88 -8.73
C LEU A 65 -14.59 -5.17 -8.53
N ALA A 66 -13.57 -5.39 -9.36
CA ALA A 66 -12.67 -6.54 -9.23
C ALA A 66 -11.95 -6.53 -7.86
N THR A 67 -11.49 -5.36 -7.42
CA THR A 67 -10.86 -5.19 -6.09
C THR A 67 -11.79 -5.61 -4.96
N TYR A 68 -13.06 -5.22 -5.00
CA TYR A 68 -14.04 -5.59 -3.95
C TYR A 68 -14.38 -7.08 -3.96
N VAL A 69 -14.55 -7.66 -5.15
CA VAL A 69 -14.77 -9.10 -5.29
C VAL A 69 -13.59 -9.86 -4.71
N GLU A 70 -12.36 -9.54 -5.12
CA GLU A 70 -11.15 -10.21 -4.66
C GLU A 70 -10.96 -10.02 -3.14
N ALA A 71 -11.18 -8.82 -2.62
CA ALA A 71 -11.13 -8.53 -1.19
C ALA A 71 -12.10 -9.42 -0.38
N LEU A 72 -13.32 -9.64 -0.87
CA LEU A 72 -14.28 -10.54 -0.24
C LEU A 72 -13.89 -12.02 -0.36
N LYS A 73 -13.28 -12.44 -1.48
CA LYS A 73 -12.70 -13.79 -1.62
C LYS A 73 -11.66 -14.03 -0.54
N GLN A 74 -10.73 -13.09 -0.37
CA GLN A 74 -9.65 -13.19 0.61
C GLN A 74 -10.15 -13.09 2.06
N LEU A 75 -11.16 -12.25 2.33
CA LEU A 75 -11.80 -12.20 3.65
C LEU A 75 -12.54 -13.51 3.99
N ASN A 76 -13.19 -14.16 3.02
CA ASN A 76 -13.80 -15.47 3.24
C ASN A 76 -12.74 -16.55 3.48
N ALA A 77 -11.68 -16.58 2.67
CA ALA A 77 -10.57 -17.53 2.83
C ALA A 77 -9.92 -17.39 4.21
N TYR A 78 -9.74 -16.15 4.68
CA TYR A 78 -9.30 -15.85 6.04
C TYR A 78 -10.19 -16.49 7.12
N GLY A 79 -11.50 -16.29 7.06
CA GLY A 79 -12.42 -16.89 8.02
C GLY A 79 -12.39 -18.42 8.00
N GLU A 80 -12.21 -19.03 6.82
CA GLU A 80 -12.11 -20.48 6.67
C GLU A 80 -10.79 -21.06 7.21
N ARG A 81 -9.67 -20.36 7.01
CA ARG A 81 -8.37 -20.76 7.58
C ARG A 81 -8.42 -20.76 9.10
N LEU A 82 -8.86 -19.66 9.71
CA LEU A 82 -8.97 -19.57 11.16
C LEU A 82 -9.94 -20.60 11.76
N ALA A 83 -11.02 -20.93 11.05
CA ALA A 83 -11.96 -21.95 11.51
C ALA A 83 -11.32 -23.35 11.50
N THR A 84 -10.43 -23.61 10.54
CA THR A 84 -9.66 -24.86 10.43
C THR A 84 -8.57 -24.94 11.51
N GLU A 85 -7.94 -23.82 11.82
CA GLU A 85 -6.91 -23.68 12.86
C GLU A 85 -7.48 -23.62 14.28
N GLY A 86 -8.79 -23.46 14.43
CA GLY A 86 -9.46 -23.35 15.73
C GLY A 86 -9.29 -21.99 16.42
N THR A 87 -8.91 -20.95 15.65
CA THR A 87 -8.65 -19.58 16.12
C THR A 87 -9.74 -18.59 15.71
N PHE A 88 -10.80 -19.05 15.03
CA PHE A 88 -11.94 -18.21 14.66
C PHE A 88 -12.84 -17.88 15.87
N GLY A 89 -12.76 -16.65 16.35
CA GLY A 89 -13.51 -16.15 17.50
C GLY A 89 -14.60 -15.14 17.16
N GLU A 90 -15.12 -14.49 18.21
CA GLU A 90 -16.20 -13.51 18.09
C GLU A 90 -15.77 -12.27 17.28
N VAL A 91 -14.55 -11.77 17.51
CA VAL A 91 -14.02 -10.59 16.78
C VAL A 91 -13.92 -10.89 15.29
N GLU A 92 -13.39 -12.05 14.94
CA GLU A 92 -13.21 -12.50 13.56
C GLU A 92 -14.56 -12.70 12.86
N SER A 93 -15.54 -13.27 13.58
CA SER A 93 -16.92 -13.40 13.12
C SER A 93 -17.57 -12.05 12.84
N LEU A 94 -17.39 -11.06 13.73
CA LEU A 94 -17.94 -9.71 13.54
C LEU A 94 -17.29 -8.99 12.37
N ILE A 95 -15.96 -9.06 12.24
CA ILE A 95 -15.22 -8.50 11.11
C ILE A 95 -15.73 -9.09 9.80
N LEU A 96 -15.86 -10.43 9.75
CA LEU A 96 -16.32 -11.14 8.57
C LEU A 96 -17.74 -10.69 8.19
N ARG A 97 -18.68 -10.65 9.13
CA ARG A 97 -20.09 -10.28 8.89
C ARG A 97 -20.23 -8.83 8.45
N ILE A 98 -19.63 -7.89 9.18
CA ILE A 98 -19.70 -6.46 8.87
C ILE A 98 -19.04 -6.16 7.53
N GLY A 99 -17.83 -6.71 7.30
CA GLY A 99 -17.08 -6.53 6.05
C GLY A 99 -17.84 -7.07 4.83
N PHE A 100 -18.38 -8.28 4.92
CA PHE A 100 -19.20 -8.87 3.86
C PHE A 100 -20.43 -8.03 3.55
N ALA A 101 -21.18 -7.61 4.57
CA ALA A 101 -22.38 -6.82 4.36
C ALA A 101 -22.07 -5.48 3.70
N GLU A 102 -21.08 -4.74 4.21
CA GLU A 102 -20.74 -3.41 3.73
C GLU A 102 -20.27 -3.46 2.27
N TYR A 103 -19.34 -4.35 1.92
CA TYR A 103 -18.76 -4.40 0.58
C TYR A 103 -19.78 -4.93 -0.43
N THR A 104 -20.60 -5.92 -0.03
CA THR A 104 -21.68 -6.43 -0.89
C THR A 104 -22.72 -5.35 -1.13
N ALA A 105 -23.15 -4.62 -0.09
CA ALA A 105 -24.11 -3.52 -0.23
C ALA A 105 -23.58 -2.40 -1.13
N GLN A 106 -22.29 -2.05 -1.02
CA GLN A 106 -21.66 -1.05 -1.89
C GLN A 106 -21.59 -1.48 -3.36
N VAL A 107 -21.40 -2.76 -3.67
CA VAL A 107 -21.43 -3.24 -5.08
C VAL A 107 -22.78 -2.92 -5.74
N PHE A 108 -23.90 -3.08 -5.01
CA PHE A 108 -25.24 -2.80 -5.56
C PHE A 108 -25.70 -1.34 -5.37
N GLY A 109 -25.28 -0.68 -4.29
CA GLY A 109 -25.71 0.68 -3.92
C GLY A 109 -24.83 1.81 -4.46
N GLY A 110 -23.56 1.51 -4.72
CA GLY A 110 -22.56 2.47 -5.18
C GLY A 110 -21.22 2.29 -4.47
N LEU A 111 -20.16 2.05 -5.22
CA LEU A 111 -18.81 1.82 -4.71
C LEU A 111 -18.00 3.12 -4.80
N PRO A 112 -17.46 3.64 -3.67
CA PRO A 112 -16.67 4.86 -3.69
C PRO A 112 -15.26 4.62 -4.23
N MET A 113 -14.99 5.11 -5.44
CA MET A 113 -13.62 5.18 -5.99
C MET A 113 -12.86 6.38 -5.37
N SER A 114 -13.59 7.47 -5.17
CA SER A 114 -13.21 8.63 -4.37
C SER A 114 -14.46 9.14 -3.63
N GLN A 115 -14.34 10.22 -2.84
CA GLN A 115 -15.52 10.79 -2.17
C GLN A 115 -16.56 11.34 -3.16
N GLY A 116 -16.13 11.83 -4.34
CA GLY A 116 -17.00 12.41 -5.36
C GLY A 116 -17.37 11.44 -6.49
N GLU A 117 -16.67 10.31 -6.61
CA GLU A 117 -16.80 9.37 -7.71
C GLU A 117 -17.33 8.04 -7.19
N ILE A 118 -18.64 7.87 -7.32
CA ILE A 118 -19.34 6.66 -6.93
C ILE A 118 -19.62 5.83 -8.17
N LEU A 119 -18.94 4.70 -8.29
CA LEU A 119 -19.19 3.69 -9.31
C LEU A 119 -20.55 3.07 -9.08
N ARG A 120 -21.37 3.00 -10.13
CA ARG A 120 -22.60 2.22 -10.17
C ARG A 120 -22.50 1.13 -11.23
N LEU A 121 -23.22 0.02 -11.03
CA LEU A 121 -23.26 -1.07 -12.01
C LEU A 121 -23.70 -0.61 -13.41
N SER A 122 -24.52 0.44 -13.51
CA SER A 122 -24.90 1.06 -14.78
C SER A 122 -23.71 1.66 -15.56
N ASP A 123 -22.69 2.17 -14.86
CA ASP A 123 -21.47 2.67 -15.51
C ASP A 123 -20.73 1.53 -16.23
N LEU A 124 -20.87 0.30 -15.73
CA LEU A 124 -20.32 -0.95 -16.30
C LEU A 124 -21.25 -1.60 -17.34
N GLY A 125 -22.37 -0.96 -17.67
CA GLY A 125 -23.34 -1.46 -18.65
C GLY A 125 -24.27 -2.54 -18.13
N ILE A 126 -24.31 -2.73 -16.81
CA ILE A 126 -25.23 -3.66 -16.17
C ILE A 126 -26.53 -2.91 -15.90
N SER A 127 -27.63 -3.38 -16.49
CA SER A 127 -28.94 -2.76 -16.30
C SER A 127 -29.46 -3.01 -14.88
N ARG A 128 -30.41 -2.21 -14.41
CA ARG A 128 -31.06 -2.45 -13.10
C ARG A 128 -31.73 -3.82 -13.03
N GLN A 129 -32.33 -4.29 -14.12
CA GLN A 129 -32.97 -5.61 -14.18
C GLN A 129 -31.93 -6.73 -14.05
N GLU A 130 -30.79 -6.60 -14.74
CA GLU A 130 -29.69 -7.55 -14.67
C GLU A 130 -29.05 -7.56 -13.26
N ALA A 131 -28.77 -6.38 -12.69
CA ALA A 131 -28.29 -6.26 -11.32
C ALA A 131 -29.25 -6.94 -10.32
N ASN A 132 -30.57 -6.70 -10.43
CA ASN A 132 -31.55 -7.34 -9.57
C ASN A 132 -31.56 -8.88 -9.69
N SER A 133 -31.27 -9.43 -10.87
CA SER A 133 -31.20 -10.89 -11.06
C SER A 133 -30.00 -11.53 -10.34
N HIS A 134 -28.99 -10.74 -10.01
CA HIS A 134 -27.83 -11.13 -9.20
C HIS A 134 -27.95 -10.72 -7.72
N HIS A 135 -29.00 -9.99 -7.34
CA HIS A 135 -29.30 -9.68 -5.95
C HIS A 135 -30.08 -10.84 -5.31
N THR A 136 -29.40 -11.98 -5.17
CA THR A 136 -30.00 -13.24 -4.70
C THR A 136 -30.37 -13.19 -3.22
N ASP A 137 -31.15 -14.18 -2.75
CA ASP A 137 -31.47 -14.32 -1.32
C ASP A 137 -30.22 -14.43 -0.45
N ALA A 138 -29.13 -15.04 -0.97
CA ALA A 138 -27.86 -15.11 -0.26
C ALA A 138 -27.18 -13.74 -0.14
N VAL A 139 -27.24 -12.91 -1.18
CA VAL A 139 -26.77 -11.51 -1.15
C VAL A 139 -27.56 -10.70 -0.14
N GLU A 140 -28.90 -10.78 -0.18
CA GLU A 140 -29.77 -10.09 0.77
C GLU A 140 -29.51 -10.55 2.20
N ALA A 141 -29.38 -11.86 2.43
CA ALA A 141 -29.10 -12.41 3.76
C ALA A 141 -27.76 -11.91 4.34
N VAL A 142 -26.72 -11.86 3.52
CA VAL A 142 -25.41 -11.33 3.95
C VAL A 142 -25.50 -9.83 4.28
N ILE A 143 -26.16 -9.03 3.44
CA ILE A 143 -26.34 -7.59 3.68
C ILE A 143 -27.15 -7.37 4.95
N ALA A 144 -28.31 -8.02 5.08
CA ALA A 144 -29.23 -7.85 6.20
C ALA A 144 -28.58 -8.26 7.53
N ASP A 145 -27.79 -9.33 7.53
CA ASP A 145 -27.08 -9.80 8.71
C ASP A 145 -26.03 -8.79 9.21
N GLY A 146 -25.05 -8.47 8.37
CA GLY A 146 -23.89 -7.68 8.80
C GLY A 146 -24.15 -6.18 8.94
N SER A 147 -25.26 -5.67 8.39
CA SER A 147 -25.62 -4.24 8.46
C SER A 147 -26.17 -3.82 9.83
N GLN A 148 -26.45 -4.78 10.73
CA GLN A 148 -27.03 -4.54 12.05
C GLN A 148 -26.14 -3.63 12.92
N PRO A 149 -26.65 -2.49 13.41
CA PRO A 149 -25.87 -1.58 14.28
C PRO A 149 -25.32 -2.24 15.55
N ALA A 150 -26.02 -3.27 16.06
CA ALA A 150 -25.58 -4.03 17.22
C ALA A 150 -24.23 -4.73 17.00
N LEU A 151 -23.92 -5.20 15.78
CA LEU A 151 -22.64 -5.86 15.48
C LEU A 151 -21.47 -4.89 15.54
N ARG A 152 -21.63 -3.68 14.99
CA ARG A 152 -20.62 -2.61 15.09
C ARG A 152 -20.40 -2.16 16.53
N THR A 153 -21.49 -2.08 17.30
CA THR A 153 -21.42 -1.77 18.74
C THR A 153 -20.64 -2.84 19.48
N ARG A 154 -20.97 -4.12 19.24
CA ARG A 154 -20.28 -5.26 19.87
C ARG A 154 -18.81 -5.35 19.50
N LEU A 155 -18.47 -5.13 18.23
CA LEU A 155 -17.07 -5.10 17.80
C LEU A 155 -16.29 -3.99 18.51
N ALA A 156 -16.87 -2.78 18.62
CA ALA A 156 -16.25 -1.68 19.34
C ALA A 156 -16.11 -1.94 20.86
N GLU A 157 -17.02 -2.68 21.48
CA GLU A 157 -16.86 -3.15 22.86
C GLU A 157 -15.68 -4.11 23.01
N LEU A 158 -15.56 -5.10 22.12
CA LEU A 158 -14.46 -6.07 22.15
C LEU A 158 -13.10 -5.41 21.89
N MET A 159 -13.05 -4.39 21.04
CA MET A 159 -11.84 -3.61 20.77
C MET A 159 -11.30 -2.89 22.01
N GLN A 160 -12.17 -2.44 22.92
CA GLN A 160 -11.75 -1.80 24.17
C GLN A 160 -11.00 -2.76 25.10
N HIS A 161 -11.22 -4.06 24.93
CA HIS A 161 -10.55 -5.13 25.69
C HIS A 161 -9.38 -5.77 24.94
N ALA A 162 -9.02 -5.23 23.77
CA ALA A 162 -7.88 -5.69 22.98
C ALA A 162 -6.56 -4.99 23.35
N GLU A 163 -6.50 -4.27 24.48
CA GLU A 163 -5.28 -3.62 24.96
C GLU A 163 -4.12 -4.62 25.02
N GLY A 164 -2.98 -4.23 24.44
CA GLY A 164 -1.79 -5.08 24.34
C GLY A 164 -1.74 -6.00 23.12
N LYS A 165 -2.85 -6.21 22.38
CA LYS A 165 -2.83 -6.98 21.13
C LYS A 165 -2.29 -6.16 19.96
N SER A 166 -1.59 -6.83 19.04
CA SER A 166 -0.96 -6.17 17.88
C SER A 166 -1.99 -5.80 16.79
N THR A 167 -3.07 -6.57 16.67
CA THR A 167 -4.15 -6.35 15.71
C THR A 167 -5.54 -6.52 16.35
N ILE A 168 -6.57 -5.96 15.71
CA ILE A 168 -7.97 -6.28 16.02
C ILE A 168 -8.37 -7.52 15.22
N GLY A 169 -8.45 -8.65 15.93
CA GLY A 169 -8.66 -9.98 15.35
C GLY A 169 -7.35 -10.66 14.94
N ALA A 170 -7.34 -11.99 15.01
CA ALA A 170 -6.22 -12.80 14.53
C ALA A 170 -5.97 -12.55 13.04
N THR A 171 -4.71 -12.53 12.60
CA THR A 171 -4.32 -12.28 11.21
C THR A 171 -4.41 -13.54 10.34
N GLY A 172 -4.30 -14.72 10.97
CA GLY A 172 -4.19 -16.01 10.26
C GLY A 172 -2.82 -16.23 9.62
N LEU A 173 -1.81 -15.47 10.05
CA LEU A 173 -0.41 -15.78 9.76
C LEU A 173 0.12 -16.80 10.78
N ASP A 174 1.17 -17.53 10.40
CA ASP A 174 1.86 -18.46 11.29
C ASP A 174 2.55 -17.75 12.48
N GLU A 175 2.95 -18.55 13.46
CA GLU A 175 3.60 -18.06 14.68
C GLU A 175 4.92 -17.33 14.41
N THR A 176 5.64 -17.67 13.32
CA THR A 176 6.91 -17.03 12.98
C THR A 176 6.67 -15.60 12.53
N TYR A 177 5.67 -15.35 11.68
CA TYR A 177 5.30 -14.00 11.29
C TYR A 177 4.79 -13.16 12.48
N GLU A 178 4.03 -13.76 13.40
CA GLU A 178 3.57 -13.05 14.60
C GLU A 178 4.70 -12.75 15.59
N GLN A 179 5.76 -13.59 15.64
CA GLN A 179 6.99 -13.25 16.38
C GLN A 179 7.71 -12.06 15.76
N ILE A 180 7.86 -12.03 14.43
CA ILE A 180 8.42 -10.87 13.70
C ILE A 180 7.61 -9.61 13.99
N ARG A 181 6.27 -9.72 13.96
CA ARG A 181 5.35 -8.61 14.29
C ARG A 181 5.64 -8.05 15.68
N GLU A 182 5.70 -8.92 16.67
CA GLU A 182 5.91 -8.54 18.06
C GLU A 182 7.28 -7.88 18.28
N GLU A 183 8.32 -8.38 17.62
CA GLU A 183 9.67 -7.79 17.68
C GLU A 183 9.70 -6.38 17.08
N MET A 184 9.15 -6.22 15.87
CA MET A 184 9.08 -4.91 15.21
C MET A 184 8.22 -3.93 15.99
N ARG A 185 7.12 -4.39 16.56
CA ARG A 185 6.24 -3.58 17.40
C ARG A 185 6.96 -3.09 18.66
N LYS A 186 7.68 -3.97 19.37
CA LYS A 186 8.48 -3.58 20.55
C LYS A 186 9.51 -2.52 20.22
N PHE A 187 10.23 -2.70 19.11
CA PHE A 187 11.17 -1.70 18.61
C PHE A 187 10.46 -0.37 18.32
N ALA A 188 9.38 -0.40 17.55
CA ALA A 188 8.58 0.76 17.19
C ALA A 188 8.04 1.53 18.41
N GLU A 189 7.44 0.83 19.37
CA GLU A 189 6.89 1.42 20.60
C GLU A 189 7.98 2.04 21.49
N ALA A 190 9.18 1.44 21.53
CA ALA A 190 10.28 1.93 22.35
C ALA A 190 11.07 3.08 21.70
N LYS A 191 11.29 3.02 20.39
CA LYS A 191 12.30 3.85 19.69
C LYS A 191 11.72 4.83 18.68
N VAL A 192 10.49 4.64 18.22
CA VAL A 192 9.92 5.44 17.13
C VAL A 192 8.69 6.21 17.59
N THR A 193 7.64 5.52 18.04
CA THR A 193 6.34 6.11 18.38
C THR A 193 6.43 7.31 19.34
N PRO A 194 7.26 7.28 20.41
CA PRO A 194 7.36 8.42 21.34
C PRO A 194 7.97 9.68 20.72
N PHE A 195 8.75 9.56 19.64
CA PHE A 195 9.57 10.64 19.09
C PHE A 195 9.13 11.10 17.70
N ALA A 196 8.47 10.23 16.93
CA ALA A 196 8.11 10.47 15.53
C ALA A 196 7.29 11.74 15.31
N HIS A 197 6.46 12.12 16.28
CA HIS A 197 5.67 13.35 16.18
C HIS A 197 6.54 14.60 16.33
N GLU A 198 7.51 14.59 17.24
CA GLU A 198 8.44 15.69 17.42
C GLU A 198 9.36 15.86 16.21
N TRP A 199 9.92 14.76 15.69
CA TRP A 199 10.71 14.78 14.44
C TRP A 199 9.91 15.40 13.30
N HIS A 200 8.64 14.98 13.16
CA HIS A 200 7.75 15.58 12.18
C HIS A 200 7.62 17.08 12.41
N LEU A 201 7.19 17.54 13.59
CA LEU A 201 6.97 18.98 13.86
C LEU A 201 8.20 19.85 13.58
N LYS A 202 9.39 19.36 13.93
CA LYS A 202 10.66 20.06 13.72
C LYS A 202 11.22 19.95 12.31
N ASN A 203 10.55 19.22 11.42
CA ASN A 203 11.07 18.88 10.09
C ASN A 203 12.44 18.19 10.14
N GLU A 204 12.66 17.35 11.17
CA GLU A 204 13.89 16.60 11.35
C GLU A 204 13.84 15.28 10.56
N TYR A 205 15.02 14.86 10.11
CA TYR A 205 15.20 13.50 9.62
C TYR A 205 14.93 12.47 10.72
N ILE A 206 14.45 11.29 10.33
CA ILE A 206 14.54 10.09 11.17
C ILE A 206 16.02 9.91 11.55
N PRO A 207 16.37 9.82 12.84
CA PRO A 207 17.77 9.76 13.27
C PRO A 207 18.54 8.61 12.63
N LEU A 208 19.83 8.79 12.37
CA LEU A 208 20.68 7.74 11.81
C LEU A 208 20.80 6.55 12.76
N GLU A 209 20.67 6.77 14.06
CA GLU A 209 20.66 5.73 15.08
C GLU A 209 19.48 4.76 14.88
N ILE A 210 18.31 5.26 14.48
CA ILE A 210 17.15 4.41 14.14
C ILE A 210 17.46 3.55 12.91
N ILE A 211 18.13 4.11 11.91
CA ILE A 211 18.57 3.37 10.71
C ILE A 211 19.58 2.28 11.12
N SER A 212 20.56 2.59 11.97
CA SER A 212 21.52 1.61 12.47
C SER A 212 20.86 0.48 13.25
N GLU A 213 19.93 0.80 14.16
CA GLU A 213 19.20 -0.23 14.92
C GLU A 213 18.34 -1.11 13.97
N MET A 214 17.70 -0.53 12.95
CA MET A 214 16.98 -1.31 11.93
C MET A 214 17.91 -2.23 11.13
N ALA A 215 19.13 -1.79 10.84
CA ALA A 215 20.14 -2.60 10.16
C ALA A 215 20.59 -3.78 11.02
N GLU A 216 20.82 -3.57 12.33
CA GLU A 216 21.17 -4.62 13.28
C GLU A 216 20.07 -5.68 13.41
N MET A 217 18.79 -5.27 13.29
CA MET A 217 17.63 -6.17 13.24
C MET A 217 17.44 -6.86 11.89
N GLY A 218 18.27 -6.58 10.89
CA GLY A 218 18.21 -7.22 9.57
C GLY A 218 17.12 -6.67 8.63
N VAL A 219 16.47 -5.54 8.96
CA VAL A 219 15.34 -5.00 8.17
C VAL A 219 15.72 -4.73 6.72
N PHE A 220 16.92 -4.21 6.47
CA PHE A 220 17.38 -3.87 5.11
C PHE A 220 17.76 -5.08 4.25
N GLY A 221 18.08 -6.21 4.89
CA GLY A 221 18.43 -7.47 4.25
C GLY A 221 17.35 -8.54 4.31
N LEU A 222 16.14 -8.22 4.80
CA LEU A 222 15.12 -9.20 5.16
C LEU A 222 14.81 -10.19 4.04
N THR A 223 14.61 -9.68 2.81
CA THR A 223 14.30 -10.50 1.63
C THR A 223 15.49 -10.71 0.70
N ILE A 224 16.68 -10.26 1.09
CA ILE A 224 17.90 -10.47 0.29
C ILE A 224 18.37 -11.91 0.55
N PRO A 225 18.79 -12.68 -0.49
CA PRO A 225 19.31 -14.02 -0.30
C PRO A 225 20.49 -14.08 0.67
N GLU A 226 20.60 -15.18 1.43
CA GLU A 226 21.66 -15.39 2.41
C GLU A 226 23.08 -15.32 1.81
N GLU A 227 23.25 -15.73 0.55
CA GLU A 227 24.53 -15.65 -0.17
C GLU A 227 25.04 -14.21 -0.34
N PHE A 228 24.14 -13.23 -0.24
CA PHE A 228 24.45 -11.81 -0.25
C PHE A 228 24.32 -11.17 1.14
N GLY A 229 24.33 -11.96 2.22
CA GLY A 229 24.29 -11.47 3.60
C GLY A 229 22.91 -11.00 4.09
N GLY A 230 21.84 -11.32 3.36
CA GLY A 230 20.47 -11.12 3.83
C GLY A 230 19.92 -12.29 4.65
N MET A 231 18.63 -12.23 4.98
CA MET A 231 17.95 -13.26 5.77
C MET A 231 17.15 -14.27 4.93
N GLY A 232 17.02 -14.04 3.62
CA GLY A 232 16.31 -14.95 2.70
C GLY A 232 14.82 -15.15 3.02
N LEU A 233 14.18 -14.24 3.78
CA LEU A 233 12.77 -14.34 4.12
C LEU A 233 11.86 -13.88 2.98
N GLY A 234 10.60 -14.32 3.02
CA GLY A 234 9.59 -13.99 2.02
C GLY A 234 9.03 -12.57 2.11
N LYS A 235 8.26 -12.20 1.10
CA LYS A 235 7.49 -10.96 1.01
C LYS A 235 6.41 -10.88 2.07
N GLU A 236 5.85 -12.00 2.53
CA GLU A 236 4.94 -12.01 3.67
C GLU A 236 5.61 -11.45 4.94
N SER A 237 6.84 -11.88 5.26
CA SER A 237 7.63 -11.32 6.38
C SER A 237 7.82 -9.81 6.23
N MET A 238 8.17 -9.36 5.02
CA MET A 238 8.41 -7.95 4.76
C MET A 238 7.13 -7.10 4.82
N CYS A 239 5.95 -7.68 4.55
CA CYS A 239 4.68 -7.00 4.79
C CYS A 239 4.48 -6.72 6.28
N VAL A 240 4.71 -7.73 7.13
CA VAL A 240 4.56 -7.61 8.58
C VAL A 240 5.52 -6.57 9.16
N VAL A 241 6.79 -6.60 8.74
CA VAL A 241 7.78 -5.59 9.15
C VAL A 241 7.34 -4.19 8.73
N SER A 242 6.96 -4.00 7.47
CA SER A 242 6.55 -2.69 6.97
C SER A 242 5.26 -2.19 7.60
N GLU A 243 4.31 -3.06 7.96
CA GLU A 243 3.11 -2.70 8.70
C GLU A 243 3.45 -2.10 10.07
N GLU A 244 4.20 -2.81 10.91
CA GLU A 244 4.48 -2.39 12.29
C GLU A 244 5.36 -1.14 12.33
N LEU A 245 6.36 -1.04 11.45
CA LEU A 245 7.19 0.16 11.36
C LEU A 245 6.37 1.37 10.87
N SER A 246 5.45 1.18 9.92
CA SER A 246 4.60 2.26 9.40
C SER A 246 3.49 2.68 10.37
N ARG A 247 3.05 1.76 11.23
CA ARG A 247 2.15 2.06 12.35
C ARG A 247 2.76 3.07 13.32
N ALA A 248 4.07 3.00 13.56
CA ALA A 248 4.76 4.01 14.33
C ALA A 248 4.97 5.29 13.54
N TYR A 249 5.56 5.16 12.36
CA TYR A 249 5.75 6.24 11.40
C TYR A 249 6.03 5.72 10.00
N ILE A 250 5.23 6.12 9.00
CA ILE A 250 5.35 5.69 7.60
C ILE A 250 6.76 5.87 7.01
N GLY A 251 7.50 6.89 7.46
CA GLY A 251 8.88 7.12 7.02
C GLY A 251 9.82 5.98 7.44
N VAL A 252 9.63 5.42 8.64
CA VAL A 252 10.45 4.31 9.14
C VAL A 252 10.17 3.03 8.35
N GLY A 253 8.90 2.68 8.12
CA GLY A 253 8.57 1.54 7.25
C GLY A 253 9.09 1.71 5.82
N SER A 254 9.07 2.95 5.32
CA SER A 254 9.55 3.24 3.97
C SER A 254 11.07 3.11 3.80
N LEU A 255 11.89 3.25 4.85
CA LEU A 255 13.33 2.97 4.80
C LEU A 255 13.59 1.50 4.39
N GLY A 256 12.88 0.56 5.01
CA GLY A 256 12.95 -0.86 4.66
C GLY A 256 12.51 -1.12 3.22
N THR A 257 11.38 -0.53 2.80
CA THR A 257 10.88 -0.65 1.42
C THR A 257 11.90 -0.16 0.39
N ARG A 258 12.65 0.93 0.65
CA ARG A 258 13.66 1.41 -0.30
C ARG A 258 14.77 0.41 -0.52
N SER A 259 15.25 -0.20 0.57
CA SER A 259 16.24 -1.27 0.53
C SER A 259 15.75 -2.47 -0.28
N GLU A 260 14.54 -2.95 0.04
CA GLU A 260 13.93 -4.11 -0.62
C GLU A 260 13.78 -3.90 -2.13
N ILE A 261 13.23 -2.77 -2.56
CA ILE A 261 12.97 -2.50 -3.98
C ILE A 261 14.27 -2.30 -4.76
N ALA A 262 15.28 -1.64 -4.17
CA ALA A 262 16.58 -1.50 -4.80
C ALA A 262 17.29 -2.86 -4.92
N ALA A 263 17.22 -3.69 -3.88
CA ALA A 263 17.77 -5.04 -3.91
C ALA A 263 17.08 -5.92 -4.95
N GLU A 264 15.75 -5.89 -5.05
CA GLU A 264 15.00 -6.64 -6.06
C GLU A 264 15.33 -6.18 -7.48
N LEU A 265 15.51 -4.87 -7.69
CA LEU A 265 15.96 -4.32 -8.97
C LEU A 265 17.34 -4.86 -9.38
N ILE A 266 18.28 -4.95 -8.44
CA ILE A 266 19.64 -5.44 -8.67
C ILE A 266 19.66 -6.96 -8.83
N LEU A 267 18.88 -7.70 -8.05
CA LEU A 267 18.71 -9.16 -8.19
C LEU A 267 18.16 -9.54 -9.57
N GLY A 268 17.12 -8.83 -10.04
CA GLY A 268 16.46 -9.12 -11.31
C GLY A 268 17.19 -8.58 -12.54
N GLY A 269 17.89 -7.45 -12.42
CA GLY A 269 18.48 -6.74 -13.56
C GLY A 269 20.00 -6.63 -13.58
N GLY A 270 20.69 -6.95 -12.48
CA GLY A 270 22.12 -6.73 -12.32
C GLY A 270 23.00 -7.87 -12.84
N THR A 271 24.25 -7.54 -13.16
CA THR A 271 25.31 -8.54 -13.40
C THR A 271 25.74 -9.20 -12.07
N GLU A 272 26.43 -10.33 -12.13
CA GLU A 272 26.95 -10.99 -10.92
C GLU A 272 27.89 -10.07 -10.13
N ASP A 273 28.74 -9.30 -10.81
CA ASP A 273 29.62 -8.32 -10.15
C ASP A 273 28.82 -7.20 -9.46
N GLN A 274 27.73 -6.73 -10.08
CA GLN A 274 26.84 -5.74 -9.47
C GLN A 274 26.12 -6.31 -8.24
N LYS A 275 25.63 -7.54 -8.32
CA LYS A 275 24.99 -8.23 -7.20
C LYS A 275 25.96 -8.39 -6.03
N ALA A 276 27.14 -8.93 -6.29
CA ALA A 276 28.19 -9.14 -5.30
C ALA A 276 28.69 -7.83 -4.66
N LYS A 277 28.74 -6.73 -5.43
CA LYS A 277 29.14 -5.41 -4.92
C LYS A 277 28.05 -4.78 -4.04
N TRP A 278 26.79 -4.82 -4.47
CA TRP A 278 25.74 -3.97 -3.90
C TRP A 278 24.86 -4.64 -2.88
N LEU A 279 24.44 -5.89 -3.11
CA LEU A 279 23.46 -6.55 -2.26
C LEU A 279 23.93 -6.72 -0.81
N PRO A 280 25.20 -7.13 -0.52
CA PRO A 280 25.68 -7.21 0.86
C PRO A 280 25.71 -5.87 1.60
N ARG A 281 26.02 -4.79 0.90
CA ARG A 281 26.10 -3.44 1.48
C ARG A 281 24.71 -2.85 1.75
N ILE A 282 23.73 -3.20 0.91
CA ILE A 282 22.33 -2.86 1.12
C ILE A 282 21.78 -3.69 2.30
N ALA A 283 22.04 -4.99 2.33
CA ALA A 283 21.58 -5.89 3.40
C ALA A 283 22.04 -5.44 4.79
N SER A 284 23.28 -4.98 4.92
CA SER A 284 23.86 -4.50 6.18
C SER A 284 23.47 -3.07 6.55
N GLY A 285 22.77 -2.33 5.68
CA GLY A 285 22.47 -0.91 5.86
C GLY A 285 23.68 0.03 5.68
N GLU A 286 24.85 -0.48 5.28
CA GLU A 286 26.03 0.35 4.94
C GLU A 286 25.72 1.29 3.76
N THR A 287 24.96 0.78 2.79
CA THR A 287 24.51 1.53 1.60
C THR A 287 23.01 1.76 1.66
N LEU A 288 22.61 3.02 1.71
CA LEU A 288 21.21 3.44 1.69
C LEU A 288 20.79 3.80 0.26
N PRO A 289 19.82 3.09 -0.34
CA PRO A 289 19.35 3.40 -1.68
C PRO A 289 18.19 4.41 -1.70
N THR A 290 18.10 5.16 -2.80
CA THR A 290 16.88 5.90 -3.17
C THR A 290 16.51 5.71 -4.64
N ALA A 291 15.26 5.97 -4.98
CA ALA A 291 14.71 5.92 -6.33
C ALA A 291 14.66 7.31 -6.96
N VAL A 292 15.21 7.45 -8.17
CA VAL A 292 15.32 8.74 -8.86
C VAL A 292 14.71 8.66 -10.26
N PHE A 293 13.38 8.78 -10.30
CA PHE A 293 12.57 8.54 -11.50
C PHE A 293 11.84 9.80 -11.98
N THR A 294 11.03 10.39 -11.11
CA THR A 294 10.08 11.48 -11.41
C THR A 294 10.79 12.77 -11.82
N GLU A 295 10.22 13.46 -12.80
CA GLU A 295 10.66 14.77 -13.29
C GLU A 295 9.56 15.81 -13.10
N PRO A 296 9.88 17.12 -13.09
CA PRO A 296 8.88 18.18 -12.88
C PRO A 296 7.65 18.10 -13.78
N ASN A 297 7.80 17.58 -15.00
CA ASN A 297 6.72 17.43 -15.98
C ASN A 297 6.43 15.96 -16.34
N THR A 298 7.00 14.99 -15.62
CA THR A 298 6.91 13.56 -15.95
C THR A 298 6.84 12.70 -14.67
N GLY A 299 5.64 12.26 -14.30
CA GLY A 299 5.41 11.31 -13.20
C GLY A 299 4.75 10.03 -13.67
N SER A 300 3.43 10.07 -13.87
CA SER A 300 2.64 8.91 -14.33
C SER A 300 3.09 8.34 -15.68
N ASP A 301 3.53 9.19 -16.61
CA ASP A 301 4.05 8.78 -17.92
C ASP A 301 5.60 8.68 -17.90
N LEU A 302 6.13 7.83 -17.01
CA LEU A 302 7.57 7.73 -16.79
C LEU A 302 8.38 7.36 -18.06
N ALA A 303 7.75 6.71 -19.04
CA ALA A 303 8.37 6.38 -20.32
C ALA A 303 8.81 7.62 -21.14
N SER A 304 8.20 8.78 -20.87
CA SER A 304 8.42 10.05 -21.57
C SER A 304 9.47 10.95 -20.89
N LEU A 305 10.21 10.43 -19.92
CA LEU A 305 11.23 11.20 -19.19
C LEU A 305 12.33 11.76 -20.12
N LYS A 306 12.91 12.89 -19.72
CA LYS A 306 13.84 13.71 -20.51
C LYS A 306 15.27 13.76 -19.98
N THR A 307 15.48 13.44 -18.70
CA THR A 307 16.84 13.33 -18.13
C THR A 307 17.63 12.34 -18.96
N ARG A 308 18.78 12.78 -19.47
CA ARG A 308 19.61 12.03 -20.42
C ARG A 308 20.95 11.67 -19.78
N ALA A 309 21.54 10.59 -20.25
CA ALA A 309 22.92 10.22 -19.93
C ALA A 309 23.71 10.01 -21.23
N VAL A 310 24.88 10.63 -21.32
CA VAL A 310 25.76 10.57 -22.50
C VAL A 310 27.06 9.86 -22.12
N LYS A 311 27.46 8.84 -22.87
CA LYS A 311 28.68 8.08 -22.60
C LYS A 311 29.93 8.87 -23.02
N GLU A 312 30.87 9.01 -22.10
CA GLU A 312 32.18 9.64 -22.28
C GLU A 312 33.27 8.73 -21.70
N GLY A 313 33.91 7.95 -22.58
CA GLY A 313 34.87 6.91 -22.16
C GLY A 313 34.20 5.82 -21.32
N ASP A 314 34.73 5.61 -20.11
CA ASP A 314 34.23 4.63 -19.13
C ASP A 314 33.22 5.23 -18.13
N THR A 315 32.71 6.42 -18.44
CA THR A 315 31.73 7.13 -17.61
C THR A 315 30.53 7.63 -18.43
N TRP A 316 29.47 7.99 -17.73
CA TRP A 316 28.27 8.62 -18.27
C TRP A 316 28.10 9.98 -17.61
N LYS A 317 27.80 10.99 -18.41
CA LYS A 317 27.43 12.34 -17.96
C LYS A 317 25.92 12.49 -17.97
N VAL A 318 25.33 12.71 -16.81
CA VAL A 318 23.88 12.86 -16.64
C VAL A 318 23.49 14.34 -16.67
N TYR A 319 22.42 14.65 -17.41
CA TYR A 319 21.85 15.99 -17.51
C TYR A 319 20.33 15.94 -17.42
N GLY A 320 19.74 16.73 -16.52
CA GLY A 320 18.29 16.86 -16.39
C GLY A 320 17.84 17.24 -14.99
N ASN A 321 16.54 17.18 -14.76
CA ASN A 321 15.93 17.54 -13.49
C ASN A 321 15.02 16.42 -13.00
N LYS A 322 15.12 16.12 -11.72
CA LYS A 322 14.30 15.16 -10.98
C LYS A 322 13.64 15.87 -9.81
N THR A 323 12.51 15.37 -9.35
CA THR A 323 11.74 15.97 -8.25
C THR A 323 10.97 14.90 -7.51
N TRP A 324 10.48 15.21 -6.30
CA TRP A 324 9.84 14.25 -5.39
C TRP A 324 10.76 13.08 -5.05
N ILE A 325 12.05 13.34 -4.93
CA ILE A 325 13.03 12.31 -4.59
C ILE A 325 13.12 12.23 -3.07
N THR A 326 12.70 11.10 -2.51
CA THR A 326 12.73 10.87 -1.07
C THR A 326 14.12 10.43 -0.61
N HIS A 327 14.60 10.97 0.52
CA HIS A 327 15.88 10.59 1.15
C HIS A 327 17.19 10.81 0.35
N PRO A 328 17.29 11.68 -0.66
CA PRO A 328 18.47 11.69 -1.53
C PRO A 328 19.71 12.25 -0.84
N VAL A 329 19.59 13.11 0.18
CA VAL A 329 20.76 13.65 0.88
C VAL A 329 21.57 12.55 1.54
N ARG A 330 20.91 11.63 2.25
CA ARG A 330 21.56 10.57 3.03
C ARG A 330 21.71 9.24 2.29
N ALA A 331 21.19 9.13 1.06
CA ALA A 331 21.39 7.95 0.21
C ALA A 331 22.83 7.86 -0.30
N ASP A 332 23.37 6.65 -0.41
CA ASP A 332 24.68 6.36 -0.99
C ASP A 332 24.58 6.00 -2.47
N ILE A 333 23.45 5.42 -2.87
CA ILE A 333 23.15 5.09 -4.27
C ILE A 333 21.77 5.60 -4.69
N MET A 334 21.69 6.02 -5.94
CA MET A 334 20.46 6.38 -6.62
C MET A 334 20.17 5.34 -7.71
N THR A 335 19.04 4.67 -7.63
CA THR A 335 18.50 3.93 -8.78
C THR A 335 17.91 4.96 -9.75
N LEU A 336 18.72 5.36 -10.73
CA LEU A 336 18.51 6.54 -11.55
C LEU A 336 18.11 6.15 -12.97
N LEU A 337 16.86 6.47 -13.35
CA LEU A 337 16.34 6.18 -14.68
C LEU A 337 16.56 7.38 -15.61
N THR A 338 17.29 7.14 -16.70
CA THR A 338 17.64 8.17 -17.70
C THR A 338 17.45 7.66 -19.12
N ARG A 339 17.40 8.58 -20.09
CA ARG A 339 17.41 8.28 -21.51
C ARG A 339 18.85 8.21 -22.02
N THR A 340 19.29 7.03 -22.46
CA THR A 340 20.61 6.85 -23.09
C THR A 340 20.53 6.71 -24.61
N LYS A 341 19.35 6.30 -25.13
CA LYS A 341 19.07 6.18 -26.57
C LYS A 341 18.01 7.20 -27.00
N PRO A 342 18.41 8.44 -27.35
CA PRO A 342 17.48 9.50 -27.73
C PRO A 342 16.68 9.21 -29.01
N GLU A 343 17.21 8.35 -29.88
CA GLU A 343 16.57 7.90 -31.11
C GLU A 343 15.44 6.88 -30.88
N GLU A 344 15.42 6.21 -29.73
CA GLU A 344 14.39 5.23 -29.36
C GLU A 344 13.29 5.90 -28.52
N PRO A 345 12.08 6.10 -29.07
CA PRO A 345 11.00 6.75 -28.37
C PRO A 345 10.41 5.88 -27.24
N GLY A 346 9.85 6.55 -26.23
CA GLY A 346 9.20 5.90 -25.10
C GLY A 346 10.17 5.10 -24.24
N TYR A 347 9.68 3.97 -23.72
CA TYR A 347 10.36 3.18 -22.69
C TYR A 347 11.63 2.45 -23.17
N LYS A 348 11.76 2.20 -24.48
CA LYS A 348 12.90 1.48 -25.07
C LYS A 348 14.20 2.28 -25.03
N GLY A 349 14.10 3.61 -24.94
CA GLY A 349 15.25 4.49 -24.86
C GLY A 349 15.84 4.65 -23.45
N LEU A 350 15.24 3.99 -22.44
CA LEU A 350 15.53 4.22 -21.03
C LEU A 350 16.47 3.17 -20.45
N SER A 351 17.42 3.63 -19.65
CA SER A 351 18.43 2.82 -18.97
C SER A 351 18.43 3.14 -17.48
N MET A 352 18.70 2.13 -16.66
CA MET A 352 18.77 2.25 -15.20
C MET A 352 20.23 2.28 -14.76
N PHE A 353 20.58 3.23 -13.90
CA PHE A 353 21.90 3.32 -13.29
C PHE A 353 21.83 3.04 -11.79
N ILE A 354 22.87 2.40 -11.26
CA ILE A 354 23.18 2.38 -9.82
C ILE A 354 24.14 3.54 -9.54
N ALA A 355 23.60 4.75 -9.50
CA ALA A 355 24.38 5.98 -9.43
C ALA A 355 24.89 6.25 -8.01
N GLU A 356 26.17 5.94 -7.77
CA GLU A 356 26.88 6.21 -6.52
C GLU A 356 27.04 7.72 -6.27
N LYS A 357 26.89 8.13 -5.02
CA LYS A 357 27.23 9.49 -4.60
C LYS A 357 27.63 9.54 -3.11
N PRO A 358 28.42 10.54 -2.70
CA PRO A 358 28.58 10.85 -1.28
C PRO A 358 27.24 11.26 -0.64
N ARG A 359 27.08 10.92 0.65
CA ARG A 359 26.04 11.52 1.50
C ARG A 359 26.33 13.01 1.70
N GLY A 360 25.28 13.82 1.74
CA GLY A 360 25.35 15.24 2.09
C GLY A 360 25.00 15.50 3.56
N SER A 361 24.94 16.78 3.91
CA SER A 361 24.40 17.30 5.17
C SER A 361 23.27 18.30 4.91
N ASP A 362 22.70 18.89 5.96
CA ASP A 362 21.70 19.96 5.80
C ASP A 362 22.33 21.22 5.18
N GLU A 363 23.61 21.50 5.46
CA GLU A 363 24.37 22.63 4.92
C GLU A 363 24.82 22.39 3.47
N GLU A 364 25.21 21.15 3.15
CA GLU A 364 25.62 20.74 1.81
C GLU A 364 24.90 19.45 1.39
N PRO A 365 23.64 19.55 0.92
CA PRO A 365 22.80 18.38 0.62
C PRO A 365 23.35 17.49 -0.51
N PHE A 366 24.04 18.09 -1.48
CA PHE A 366 24.54 17.42 -2.68
C PHE A 366 26.00 17.80 -2.95
N PRO A 367 26.97 17.17 -2.26
CA PRO A 367 28.40 17.49 -2.42
C PRO A 367 29.03 16.88 -3.67
N ALA A 368 28.28 16.06 -4.44
CA ALA A 368 28.77 15.47 -5.68
C ALA A 368 28.83 16.51 -6.81
N GLU A 369 29.92 16.53 -7.57
CA GLU A 369 30.06 17.42 -8.73
C GLU A 369 28.96 17.13 -9.78
N GLY A 370 28.40 18.19 -10.35
CA GLY A 370 27.32 18.10 -11.33
C GLY A 370 25.96 17.73 -10.73
N MET A 371 25.80 17.70 -9.41
CA MET A 371 24.53 17.47 -8.72
C MET A 371 24.20 18.66 -7.80
N SER A 372 22.96 19.15 -7.87
CA SER A 372 22.47 20.22 -6.98
C SER A 372 20.98 20.05 -6.74
N GLY A 373 20.40 20.79 -5.79
CA GLY A 373 18.99 20.62 -5.46
C GLY A 373 18.60 21.31 -4.16
N GLY A 374 17.34 21.13 -3.77
CA GLY A 374 16.76 21.73 -2.57
C GLY A 374 15.59 20.90 -2.03
N GLU A 375 15.38 21.00 -0.72
CA GLU A 375 14.25 20.36 -0.04
C GLU A 375 12.94 20.98 -0.54
N ILE A 376 11.94 20.13 -0.74
CA ILE A 376 10.55 20.52 -0.98
C ILE A 376 9.85 20.55 0.38
N GLU A 377 9.28 21.69 0.75
CA GLU A 377 8.43 21.76 1.94
C GLU A 377 7.11 21.01 1.69
N VAL A 378 6.85 19.98 2.49
CA VAL A 378 5.70 19.09 2.30
C VAL A 378 4.78 19.05 3.52
N LEU A 379 3.51 18.73 3.28
CA LEU A 379 2.48 18.63 4.32
C LEU A 379 2.67 17.41 5.24
N GLY A 380 3.09 16.26 4.70
CA GLY A 380 3.26 14.98 5.40
C GLY A 380 4.54 14.26 4.95
N TYR A 381 4.84 13.07 5.47
CA TYR A 381 5.97 12.23 4.99
C TYR A 381 7.39 12.84 5.11
N ARG A 382 7.66 13.61 6.18
CA ARG A 382 8.88 14.43 6.30
C ARG A 382 10.17 13.76 6.76
N GLY A 383 10.12 12.58 7.35
CA GLY A 383 11.26 11.97 8.07
C GLY A 383 12.41 11.51 7.18
N MET A 384 12.18 11.44 5.87
CA MET A 384 13.22 11.25 4.88
C MET A 384 13.37 12.45 3.94
N LYS A 385 12.44 13.40 4.01
CA LYS A 385 12.32 14.59 3.16
C LYS A 385 12.24 14.28 1.66
N GLU A 386 11.75 15.25 0.90
CA GLU A 386 11.62 15.21 -0.54
C GLU A 386 12.46 16.31 -1.16
N TYR A 387 13.13 16.05 -2.27
CA TYR A 387 14.00 17.03 -2.93
C TYR A 387 13.71 17.15 -4.42
N GLU A 388 13.96 18.35 -4.92
CA GLU A 388 14.32 18.58 -6.32
C GLU A 388 15.82 18.35 -6.50
N ILE A 389 16.20 17.76 -7.63
CA ILE A 389 17.60 17.48 -7.97
C ILE A 389 17.83 17.87 -9.43
N ALA A 390 18.83 18.72 -9.66
CA ALA A 390 19.35 19.04 -10.98
C ALA A 390 20.69 18.32 -11.20
N PHE A 391 20.82 17.71 -12.38
CA PHE A 391 22.05 17.11 -12.87
C PHE A 391 22.61 17.95 -14.02
N ASP A 392 23.85 18.37 -13.90
CA ASP A 392 24.62 19.06 -14.93
C ASP A 392 26.00 18.43 -15.05
N GLY A 393 26.07 17.35 -15.83
CA GLY A 393 27.31 16.60 -16.04
C GLY A 393 27.70 15.68 -14.88
N PHE A 394 26.74 15.31 -14.02
CA PHE A 394 26.96 14.33 -12.95
C PHE A 394 27.49 13.01 -13.53
N GLU A 395 28.59 12.51 -12.96
CA GLU A 395 29.28 11.33 -13.46
C GLU A 395 28.76 10.02 -12.86
N VAL A 396 28.52 9.03 -13.71
CA VAL A 396 28.24 7.65 -13.31
C VAL A 396 29.16 6.71 -14.08
N LYS A 397 29.82 5.77 -13.40
CA LYS A 397 30.68 4.78 -14.06
C LYS A 397 29.89 3.87 -14.99
N ASP A 398 30.48 3.43 -16.11
CA ASP A 398 29.84 2.50 -17.05
C ASP A 398 29.50 1.15 -16.40
N GLU A 399 30.33 0.67 -15.46
CA GLU A 399 30.06 -0.54 -14.67
C GLU A 399 28.77 -0.46 -13.84
N ASN A 400 28.26 0.75 -13.59
CA ASN A 400 27.04 0.98 -12.82
C ASN A 400 25.79 1.16 -13.70
N LEU A 401 25.90 1.00 -15.03
CA LEU A 401 24.73 0.75 -15.88
C LEU A 401 24.17 -0.64 -15.52
N LEU A 402 22.95 -0.68 -14.96
CA LEU A 402 22.37 -1.92 -14.45
C LEU A 402 22.26 -2.98 -15.56
N GLY A 403 22.92 -4.12 -15.38
CA GLY A 403 22.98 -5.20 -16.37
C GLY A 403 23.86 -4.90 -17.59
N GLN A 404 24.55 -3.75 -17.64
CA GLN A 404 25.47 -3.32 -18.70
C GLN A 404 24.89 -3.31 -20.12
N VAL A 405 23.56 -3.18 -20.24
CA VAL A 405 22.86 -3.10 -21.53
C VAL A 405 21.89 -1.93 -21.51
N GLU A 406 22.09 -0.98 -22.42
CA GLU A 406 21.22 0.18 -22.58
C GLU A 406 19.81 -0.18 -23.07
N GLY A 407 18.82 0.61 -22.67
CA GLY A 407 17.43 0.47 -23.10
C GLY A 407 16.65 -0.60 -22.33
N GLN A 408 17.21 -1.17 -21.26
CA GLN A 408 16.54 -2.15 -20.40
C GLN A 408 15.91 -1.55 -19.14
N GLY A 409 16.17 -0.27 -18.84
CA GLY A 409 15.86 0.32 -17.53
C GLY A 409 14.38 0.25 -17.15
N PHE A 410 13.47 0.53 -18.10
CA PHE A 410 12.04 0.44 -17.83
C PHE A 410 11.55 -1.00 -17.60
N LYS A 411 12.13 -1.98 -18.31
CA LYS A 411 11.78 -3.40 -18.13
C LYS A 411 12.28 -3.92 -16.79
N GLN A 412 13.49 -3.56 -16.40
CA GLN A 412 14.06 -3.89 -15.08
C GLN A 412 13.18 -3.27 -13.98
N LEU A 413 12.79 -2.00 -14.11
CA LEU A 413 11.88 -1.35 -13.16
C LEU A 413 10.51 -2.04 -13.07
N MET A 414 9.94 -2.49 -14.19
CA MET A 414 8.65 -3.19 -14.18
C MET A 414 8.65 -4.47 -13.33
N GLN A 415 9.81 -5.13 -13.17
CA GLN A 415 9.92 -6.35 -12.37
C GLN A 415 9.69 -6.09 -10.88
N THR A 416 9.94 -4.87 -10.40
CA THR A 416 9.79 -4.51 -8.98
C THR A 416 8.38 -4.03 -8.63
N PHE A 417 7.50 -3.83 -9.62
CA PHE A 417 6.18 -3.23 -9.38
C PHE A 417 5.27 -4.08 -8.50
N GLU A 418 5.36 -5.41 -8.56
CA GLU A 418 4.62 -6.31 -7.68
C GLU A 418 4.98 -6.01 -6.22
N SER A 419 6.26 -6.09 -5.86
CA SER A 419 6.75 -5.81 -4.51
C SER A 419 6.51 -4.36 -4.08
N ALA A 420 6.69 -3.38 -4.98
CA ALA A 420 6.43 -1.97 -4.65
C ALA A 420 4.96 -1.73 -4.29
N ARG A 421 4.02 -2.40 -4.97
CA ARG A 421 2.58 -2.32 -4.69
C ARG A 421 2.24 -3.02 -3.37
N ILE A 422 2.77 -4.23 -3.15
CA ILE A 422 2.62 -4.98 -1.89
C ILE A 422 3.10 -4.12 -0.71
N GLN A 423 4.30 -3.56 -0.81
CA GLN A 423 4.89 -2.70 0.23
C GLN A 423 4.12 -1.40 0.44
N THR A 424 3.50 -0.85 -0.60
CA THR A 424 2.62 0.31 -0.44
C THR A 424 1.35 -0.05 0.32
N ALA A 425 0.77 -1.23 0.05
CA ALA A 425 -0.39 -1.72 0.78
C ALA A 425 -0.05 -1.99 2.26
N ALA A 426 1.09 -2.62 2.54
CA ALA A 426 1.59 -2.87 3.91
C ALA A 426 1.78 -1.55 4.69
N ARG A 427 2.43 -0.54 4.09
CA ARG A 427 2.56 0.79 4.69
C ARG A 427 1.19 1.44 4.96
N ALA A 428 0.25 1.30 4.04
CA ALA A 428 -1.11 1.81 4.21
C ALA A 428 -1.85 1.14 5.38
N ILE A 429 -1.71 -0.17 5.53
CA ILE A 429 -2.28 -0.93 6.66
C ILE A 429 -1.70 -0.45 7.99
N GLY A 430 -0.38 -0.25 8.07
CA GLY A 430 0.27 0.31 9.25
C GLY A 430 -0.29 1.69 9.63
N VAL A 431 -0.41 2.59 8.66
CA VAL A 431 -1.01 3.92 8.86
C VAL A 431 -2.47 3.84 9.29
N ALA A 432 -3.27 2.95 8.69
CA ALA A 432 -4.66 2.72 9.08
C ALA A 432 -4.77 2.21 10.52
N GLN A 433 -3.88 1.29 10.92
CA GLN A 433 -3.80 0.78 12.28
C GLN A 433 -3.40 1.88 13.28
N CYS A 434 -2.44 2.75 12.92
CA CYS A 434 -2.08 3.92 13.74
C CYS A 434 -3.30 4.83 13.98
N ALA A 435 -4.05 5.14 12.92
CA ALA A 435 -5.27 5.95 13.03
C ALA A 435 -6.32 5.28 13.92
N LEU A 436 -6.49 3.96 13.80
CA LEU A 436 -7.38 3.18 14.66
C LEU A 436 -6.99 3.28 16.12
N ASP A 437 -5.72 3.08 16.44
CA ASP A 437 -5.21 3.09 17.83
C ASP A 437 -5.39 4.47 18.47
N LEU A 438 -5.03 5.54 17.76
CA LEU A 438 -5.20 6.91 18.23
C LEU A 438 -6.68 7.26 18.41
N GLY A 439 -7.53 6.89 17.44
CA GLY A 439 -8.97 7.11 17.50
C GLY A 439 -9.63 6.36 18.66
N LEU A 440 -9.27 5.09 18.86
CA LEU A 440 -9.79 4.23 19.94
C LEU A 440 -9.41 4.80 21.32
N ARG A 441 -8.12 5.10 21.52
CA ARG A 441 -7.62 5.69 22.78
C ARG A 441 -8.37 6.98 23.12
N TYR A 442 -8.44 7.93 22.17
CA TYR A 442 -9.13 9.19 22.39
C TYR A 442 -10.63 8.99 22.67
N ALA A 443 -11.26 8.02 21.98
CA ALA A 443 -12.67 7.71 22.18
C ALA A 443 -12.98 7.13 23.58
N GLN A 444 -12.05 6.39 24.17
CA GLN A 444 -12.18 5.84 25.53
C GLN A 444 -11.96 6.91 26.60
N GLU A 445 -10.94 7.75 26.42
CA GLU A 445 -10.51 8.76 27.40
C GLU A 445 -11.41 10.01 27.42
N ARG A 446 -11.89 10.46 26.26
CA ARG A 446 -12.61 11.73 26.15
C ARG A 446 -14.07 11.58 26.61
N ILE A 447 -14.47 12.38 27.60
CA ILE A 447 -15.85 12.44 28.10
C ILE A 447 -16.63 13.62 27.49
N GLN A 448 -17.79 13.34 26.91
CA GLN A 448 -18.80 14.35 26.54
C GLN A 448 -20.21 13.84 26.83
N PHE A 449 -21.12 14.77 27.16
CA PHE A 449 -22.49 14.44 27.58
C PHE A 449 -22.55 13.35 28.67
N GLY A 450 -21.57 13.36 29.59
CA GLY A 450 -21.51 12.46 30.75
C GLY A 450 -20.99 11.04 30.49
N LYS A 451 -20.46 10.70 29.31
CA LYS A 451 -19.85 9.39 29.01
C LYS A 451 -18.71 9.47 28.00
N SER A 452 -17.89 8.42 27.93
CA SER A 452 -16.82 8.33 26.92
C SER A 452 -17.37 8.40 25.50
N LEU A 453 -16.62 9.00 24.58
CA LEU A 453 -17.03 9.19 23.19
C LEU A 453 -17.35 7.86 22.49
N ILE A 454 -16.65 6.78 22.84
CA ILE A 454 -16.89 5.44 22.29
C ILE A 454 -18.32 4.94 22.51
N ASN A 455 -19.04 5.47 23.51
CA ASN A 455 -20.43 5.11 23.81
C ASN A 455 -21.46 5.84 22.92
N PHE A 456 -21.03 6.59 21.90
CA PHE A 456 -21.90 7.16 20.88
C PHE A 456 -21.73 6.40 19.57
N PRO A 457 -22.81 5.88 18.96
CA PRO A 457 -22.71 5.06 17.73
C PRO A 457 -21.91 5.71 16.60
N ARG A 458 -22.02 7.03 16.42
CA ARG A 458 -21.26 7.75 15.37
C ARG A 458 -19.74 7.73 15.56
N VAL A 459 -19.25 7.37 16.75
CA VAL A 459 -17.83 7.16 17.09
C VAL A 459 -17.49 5.67 17.01
N SER A 460 -18.25 4.81 17.69
CA SER A 460 -18.00 3.36 17.67
C SER A 460 -18.13 2.74 16.27
N ASP A 461 -19.11 3.19 15.47
CA ASP A 461 -19.29 2.74 14.09
C ASP A 461 -18.05 3.06 13.23
N LYS A 462 -17.41 4.22 13.43
CA LYS A 462 -16.17 4.57 12.71
C LYS A 462 -15.06 3.59 13.05
N LEU A 463 -14.84 3.35 14.34
CA LEU A 463 -13.80 2.44 14.82
C LEU A 463 -14.03 1.00 14.33
N ALA A 464 -15.27 0.53 14.36
CA ALA A 464 -15.65 -0.79 13.87
C ALA A 464 -15.37 -0.94 12.37
N ILE A 465 -15.76 0.05 11.54
CA ILE A 465 -15.50 0.02 10.09
C ILE A 465 -14.00 0.09 9.80
N ILE A 466 -13.24 0.95 10.50
CA ILE A 466 -11.78 1.01 10.34
C ILE A 466 -11.15 -0.36 10.62
N ALA A 467 -11.54 -1.03 11.70
CA ALA A 467 -11.04 -2.36 12.04
C ALA A 467 -11.37 -3.39 10.94
N CYS A 468 -12.61 -3.41 10.46
CA CYS A 468 -13.04 -4.31 9.38
C CYS A 468 -12.27 -4.06 8.09
N GLU A 469 -12.21 -2.81 7.61
CA GLU A 469 -11.55 -2.50 6.35
C GLU A 469 -10.04 -2.67 6.40
N THR A 470 -9.42 -2.41 7.55
CA THR A 470 -7.98 -2.69 7.76
C THR A 470 -7.71 -4.18 7.65
N MET A 471 -8.57 -5.04 8.23
CA MET A 471 -8.43 -6.49 8.07
C MET A 471 -8.66 -6.94 6.62
N ILE A 472 -9.64 -6.38 5.92
CA ILE A 472 -9.88 -6.68 4.50
C ILE A 472 -8.65 -6.35 3.66
N ALA A 473 -8.11 -5.13 3.80
CA ALA A 473 -6.90 -4.71 3.09
C ALA A 473 -5.68 -5.59 3.45
N ARG A 474 -5.57 -5.99 4.72
CA ARG A 474 -4.52 -6.89 5.20
C ARG A 474 -4.58 -8.27 4.54
N GLN A 475 -5.74 -8.90 4.49
CA GLN A 475 -5.89 -10.21 3.85
C GLN A 475 -5.61 -10.16 2.35
N LEU A 476 -6.02 -9.09 1.66
CA LEU A 476 -5.70 -8.90 0.24
C LEU A 476 -4.19 -8.68 0.02
N THR A 477 -3.52 -7.97 0.94
CA THR A 477 -2.07 -7.74 0.89
C THR A 477 -1.29 -9.03 1.13
N TYR A 478 -1.66 -9.81 2.16
CA TYR A 478 -1.01 -11.10 2.46
C TYR A 478 -1.21 -12.10 1.33
N PHE A 479 -2.41 -12.14 0.73
CA PHE A 479 -2.62 -12.95 -0.46
C PHE A 479 -1.65 -12.59 -1.60
N SER A 480 -1.50 -11.30 -1.90
CA SER A 480 -0.57 -10.86 -2.95
C SER A 480 0.90 -11.17 -2.63
N ALA A 481 1.29 -11.11 -1.35
CA ALA A 481 2.63 -11.48 -0.90
C ALA A 481 2.86 -13.00 -1.00
N TRP A 482 1.88 -13.81 -0.59
CA TRP A 482 1.91 -15.26 -0.72
C TRP A 482 2.00 -15.73 -2.17
N GLU A 483 1.26 -15.09 -3.09
CA GLU A 483 1.38 -15.34 -4.54
C GLU A 483 2.80 -15.07 -5.04
N LYS A 484 3.37 -13.94 -4.62
CA LYS A 484 4.74 -13.54 -4.98
C LYS A 484 5.79 -14.51 -4.45
N ASP A 485 5.69 -14.90 -3.18
CA ASP A 485 6.58 -15.88 -2.54
C ASP A 485 6.46 -17.28 -3.19
N SER A 486 5.27 -17.60 -3.70
CA SER A 486 5.05 -18.82 -4.48
C SER A 486 5.52 -18.75 -5.93
N GLY A 487 6.17 -17.65 -6.35
CA GLY A 487 6.64 -17.43 -7.71
C GLY A 487 5.51 -17.26 -8.75
N ARG A 488 4.28 -17.01 -8.30
CA ARG A 488 3.14 -16.72 -9.19
C ARG A 488 3.09 -15.23 -9.48
N ARG A 489 2.70 -14.90 -10.70
CA ARG A 489 2.48 -13.51 -11.11
C ARG A 489 1.32 -12.94 -10.30
N CYS A 490 1.52 -11.79 -9.66
CA CYS A 490 0.57 -11.21 -8.71
C CYS A 490 0.33 -9.71 -8.95
N ASP A 491 0.52 -9.23 -10.19
CA ASP A 491 0.49 -7.82 -10.52
C ASP A 491 -0.90 -7.18 -10.38
N LEU A 492 -1.96 -7.98 -10.55
CA LEU A 492 -3.36 -7.58 -10.33
C LEU A 492 -3.65 -7.46 -8.84
N GLU A 493 -3.39 -8.53 -8.09
CA GLU A 493 -3.67 -8.70 -6.67
C GLU A 493 -2.92 -7.63 -5.85
N ALA A 494 -1.63 -7.45 -6.11
CA ALA A 494 -0.83 -6.40 -5.49
C ALA A 494 -1.36 -5.00 -5.83
N GLY A 495 -1.81 -4.79 -7.07
CA GLY A 495 -2.42 -3.55 -7.51
C GLY A 495 -3.73 -3.24 -6.78
N MET A 496 -4.59 -4.25 -6.61
CA MET A 496 -5.85 -4.16 -5.88
C MET A 496 -5.59 -3.90 -4.38
N ALA A 497 -4.61 -4.57 -3.78
CA ALA A 497 -4.17 -4.34 -2.40
C ALA A 497 -3.73 -2.90 -2.17
N LYS A 498 -2.88 -2.35 -3.06
CA LYS A 498 -2.45 -0.94 -3.02
C LYS A 498 -3.64 0.02 -3.15
N LEU A 499 -4.51 -0.23 -4.13
CA LEU A 499 -5.66 0.64 -4.42
C LEU A 499 -6.60 0.73 -3.22
N LEU A 500 -6.98 -0.42 -2.66
CA LEU A 500 -7.86 -0.50 -1.50
C LEU A 500 -7.17 0.04 -0.25
N GLY A 501 -5.97 -0.43 0.06
CA GLY A 501 -5.22 -0.08 1.28
C GLY A 501 -5.03 1.43 1.42
N ALA A 502 -4.64 2.12 0.34
CA ALA A 502 -4.48 3.58 0.36
C ALA A 502 -5.79 4.32 0.70
N ARG A 503 -6.92 3.87 0.14
CA ARG A 503 -8.25 4.46 0.42
C ARG A 503 -8.70 4.15 1.86
N VAL A 504 -8.44 2.94 2.35
CA VAL A 504 -8.70 2.54 3.75
C VAL A 504 -7.92 3.42 4.72
N ALA A 505 -6.61 3.60 4.51
CA ALA A 505 -5.77 4.42 5.37
C ALA A 505 -6.24 5.88 5.44
N TRP A 506 -6.59 6.46 4.29
CA TRP A 506 -7.15 7.82 4.24
C TRP A 506 -8.45 7.94 5.02
N ALA A 507 -9.41 7.03 4.78
CA ALA A 507 -10.69 7.05 5.49
C ALA A 507 -10.53 6.80 6.99
N ALA A 508 -9.57 5.98 7.40
CA ALA A 508 -9.25 5.72 8.80
C ALA A 508 -8.71 6.98 9.48
N ALA A 509 -7.73 7.66 8.87
CA ALA A 509 -7.14 8.87 9.42
C ALA A 509 -8.15 10.02 9.51
N ASP A 510 -8.98 10.22 8.47
CA ASP A 510 -10.06 11.23 8.45
C ASP A 510 -11.08 10.99 9.58
N ASN A 511 -11.58 9.76 9.70
CA ASN A 511 -12.53 9.40 10.75
C ASN A 511 -11.92 9.48 12.16
N ALA A 512 -10.66 9.07 12.33
CA ALA A 512 -9.98 9.18 13.61
C ALA A 512 -9.73 10.65 13.99
N LEU A 513 -9.38 11.53 13.04
CA LEU A 513 -9.32 12.97 13.28
C LEU A 513 -10.70 13.51 13.70
N GLN A 514 -11.76 13.09 13.03
CA GLN A 514 -13.13 13.51 13.36
C GLN A 514 -13.54 13.10 14.80
N ILE A 515 -13.05 11.97 15.30
CA ILE A 515 -13.25 11.54 16.71
C ILE A 515 -12.56 12.49 17.69
N HIS A 516 -11.41 13.06 17.31
CA HIS A 516 -10.71 14.07 18.12
C HIS A 516 -11.40 15.45 18.08
N GLY A 517 -12.30 15.69 17.12
CA GLY A 517 -12.97 16.98 16.95
C GLY A 517 -11.95 18.10 16.71
N GLY A 518 -12.11 19.24 17.39
CA GLY A 518 -11.18 20.38 17.25
C GLY A 518 -9.73 20.04 17.58
N ASN A 519 -9.49 19.13 18.53
CA ASN A 519 -8.16 18.69 18.92
C ASN A 519 -7.44 17.92 17.80
N GLY A 520 -8.18 17.34 16.86
CA GLY A 520 -7.60 16.63 15.71
C GLY A 520 -6.79 17.53 14.78
N PHE A 521 -7.02 18.85 14.82
CA PHE A 521 -6.25 19.86 14.07
C PHE A 521 -5.08 20.44 14.88
N ALA A 522 -5.03 20.21 16.19
CA ALA A 522 -3.96 20.73 17.01
C ALA A 522 -2.70 19.89 16.79
N GLN A 523 -1.60 20.58 16.49
CA GLN A 523 -0.29 19.97 16.24
C GLN A 523 0.28 19.22 17.46
N GLU A 524 -0.32 19.29 18.65
CA GLU A 524 0.06 18.43 19.77
C GLU A 524 -0.44 16.98 19.63
N TYR A 525 -1.50 16.75 18.82
CA TYR A 525 -2.07 15.42 18.63
C TYR A 525 -1.50 14.74 17.39
N PRO A 526 -0.94 13.52 17.52
CA PRO A 526 -0.34 12.78 16.39
C PRO A 526 -1.29 12.49 15.23
N ILE A 527 -2.61 12.51 15.47
CA ILE A 527 -3.59 12.24 14.41
C ILE A 527 -3.52 13.27 13.26
N SER A 528 -3.11 14.51 13.55
CA SER A 528 -2.90 15.56 12.55
C SER A 528 -1.78 15.18 11.56
N ARG A 529 -0.68 14.60 12.06
CA ARG A 529 0.41 14.03 11.26
C ARG A 529 -0.07 12.84 10.45
N VAL A 530 -0.76 11.89 11.10
CA VAL A 530 -1.25 10.64 10.47
C VAL A 530 -2.22 10.94 9.33
N LEU A 531 -3.04 11.98 9.42
CA LEU A 531 -3.88 12.45 8.30
C LEU A 531 -3.04 12.80 7.06
N CYS A 532 -1.94 13.53 7.26
CA CYS A 532 -1.05 13.95 6.19
C CYS A 532 -0.30 12.75 5.59
N ASP A 533 0.19 11.86 6.45
CA ASP A 533 0.86 10.62 6.05
C ASP A 533 -0.07 9.70 5.24
N ALA A 534 -1.33 9.55 5.66
CA ALA A 534 -2.30 8.74 4.94
C ALA A 534 -2.63 9.29 3.55
N ARG A 535 -2.60 10.61 3.37
CA ARG A 535 -3.02 11.26 2.12
C ARG A 535 -2.09 10.96 0.95
N ILE A 536 -0.80 10.68 1.20
CA ILE A 536 0.18 10.45 0.14
C ILE A 536 0.05 9.07 -0.51
N LEU A 537 -0.56 8.09 0.19
CA LEU A 537 -0.52 6.67 -0.17
C LEU A 537 -1.16 6.37 -1.54
N SER A 538 -2.12 7.20 -1.96
CA SER A 538 -2.77 7.13 -3.26
C SER A 538 -2.05 7.91 -4.37
N ILE A 539 -0.85 8.47 -4.09
CA ILE A 539 -0.12 9.37 -4.99
C ILE A 539 1.35 8.95 -5.17
N PHE A 540 2.12 8.87 -4.08
CA PHE A 540 3.59 8.87 -4.09
C PHE A 540 4.23 7.70 -4.86
N GLU A 541 3.63 6.51 -4.82
CA GLU A 541 4.05 5.30 -5.53
C GLU A 541 3.11 5.04 -6.73
N GLY A 542 2.80 6.12 -7.45
CA GLY A 542 1.85 6.15 -8.55
C GLY A 542 0.41 6.41 -8.11
N ALA A 543 -0.27 7.29 -8.84
CA ALA A 543 -1.65 7.69 -8.56
C ALA A 543 -2.63 6.51 -8.59
N ALA A 544 -3.68 6.57 -7.76
CA ALA A 544 -4.74 5.56 -7.70
C ALA A 544 -5.42 5.35 -9.07
N GLU A 545 -5.58 6.42 -9.85
CA GLU A 545 -6.17 6.39 -11.19
C GLU A 545 -5.30 5.59 -12.16
N ILE A 546 -3.98 5.72 -12.07
CA ILE A 546 -3.03 4.93 -12.87
C ILE A 546 -3.04 3.46 -12.42
N GLN A 547 -3.13 3.22 -11.11
CA GLN A 547 -3.25 1.87 -10.58
C GLN A 547 -4.53 1.18 -11.09
N ALA A 548 -5.66 1.89 -11.06
CA ALA A 548 -6.93 1.42 -11.62
C ALA A 548 -6.85 1.19 -13.14
N GLN A 549 -6.18 2.08 -13.89
CA GLN A 549 -5.94 1.93 -15.32
C GLN A 549 -5.16 0.63 -15.64
N VAL A 550 -4.10 0.34 -14.87
CA VAL A 550 -3.27 -0.86 -15.05
C VAL A 550 -4.06 -2.13 -14.73
N ILE A 551 -4.82 -2.14 -13.63
CA ILE A 551 -5.68 -3.28 -13.26
C ILE A 551 -6.71 -3.53 -14.37
N ALA A 552 -7.42 -2.48 -14.80
CA ALA A 552 -8.42 -2.58 -15.85
C ALA A 552 -7.83 -3.14 -17.15
N ARG A 553 -6.66 -2.65 -17.56
CA ARG A 553 -5.98 -3.14 -18.76
C ARG A 553 -5.69 -4.64 -18.68
N ARG A 554 -5.15 -5.08 -17.54
CA ARG A 554 -4.81 -6.49 -17.30
C ARG A 554 -6.03 -7.41 -17.32
N LEU A 555 -7.11 -7.02 -16.63
CA LEU A 555 -8.39 -7.74 -16.62
C LEU A 555 -8.97 -7.89 -18.03
N LEU A 556 -8.85 -6.87 -18.88
CA LEU A 556 -9.38 -6.88 -20.24
C LEU A 556 -8.53 -7.70 -21.23
N ASP A 557 -7.22 -7.75 -21.02
CA ASP A 557 -6.27 -8.51 -21.84
C ASP A 557 -6.37 -10.03 -21.58
N GLU A 558 -6.75 -10.45 -20.37
CA GLU A 558 -6.97 -11.85 -20.06
C GLU A 558 -8.13 -12.47 -20.88
N THR A 559 -8.00 -13.76 -21.19
CA THR A 559 -8.99 -14.52 -21.97
C THR A 559 -10.05 -15.19 -21.10
N GLU A 560 -9.74 -15.53 -19.85
CA GLU A 560 -10.68 -16.09 -18.85
C GLU A 560 -10.45 -15.40 -17.49
N LEU A 561 -11.33 -15.61 -16.51
CA LEU A 561 -11.30 -15.08 -15.14
C LEU A 561 -11.25 -16.24 -14.17
#